data_AF-A0A9P7XD69-F1
#
_entry.id   AF-A0A9P7XD69-F1
#
_cell.length_a   1.000
_cell.length_b   1.000
_cell.length_c   1.000
_cell.angle_alpha   90.00
_cell.angle_beta   90.00
_cell.angle_gamma   90.00
#
_symmetry.space_group_name_H-M   'P 1'
#
loop_
_entity.id
_entity.type
_entity.pdbx_description
1 polymer ?
#
loop_
_entity_poly.entity_id
_entity_poly.type
_entity_poly.pdbx_seq_one_letter_code
_entity_poly.pdbx_strand_id
1 'polypeptide(L)'
;MLTANVPRSTTVYEYNPFEFGSWTGRVKAFADLQYFGSPLYNTSPVNSSICVEGYDSAVFVTGSVVTGTNYWVTQSTTNGTVGQFAKRNMPSKRWTPYPVNEDKLQRMKINEGNAGILNDLPGFESSLGVTAPNTILYGNVTNPFYGWKSSAITGGAELQKQLVLIDGGETGQENPIWPLIQPVRKLDLIVVSDNCGSELSTGWMNATSFKNTYLSAKLASVPFPVLPSVNTFLNMNYTSKPVFFGCNEPEVPLVLYVADFPYSAYTNLSTFTNEFSNNQLEMITSNALPLISQDNNQLAANWTSCIACGAILRSMQRMSMKLPEVCEGCFENHCWNGKTNNSSPSFLDPTLVLNSTLGFEEWNSTVFY
;
A
#
# COMPACT_ATOMS: atom_id res chain seq x y z
N MET A 1 15.03 -7.09 18.46
CA MET A 1 14.03 -6.03 18.66
C MET A 1 14.41 -4.84 17.81
N LEU A 2 13.77 -4.67 16.65
CA LEU A 2 13.95 -3.50 15.81
C LEU A 2 12.55 -3.01 15.46
N THR A 3 12.13 -1.93 16.12
CA THR A 3 10.94 -1.17 15.80
C THR A 3 11.24 -0.37 14.53
N ALA A 4 10.52 -0.63 13.44
CA ALA A 4 10.36 0.38 12.41
C ALA A 4 9.75 1.60 13.10
N ASN A 5 10.54 2.65 13.32
CA ASN A 5 10.02 3.92 13.79
C ASN A 5 9.26 4.52 12.61
N VAL A 6 8.01 4.09 12.40
CA VAL A 6 6.98 4.91 11.79
C VAL A 6 6.97 6.19 12.63
N PRO A 7 7.26 7.37 12.05
CA PRO A 7 7.26 8.60 12.82
C PRO A 7 5.92 8.71 13.56
N ARG A 8 5.95 8.81 14.90
CA ARG A 8 4.76 9.00 15.74
C ARG A 8 3.90 10.24 15.34
N SER A 9 4.37 11.05 14.40
CA SER A 9 3.86 12.36 14.04
C SER A 9 3.21 12.46 12.65
N THR A 10 3.17 11.38 11.85
CA THR A 10 2.53 11.42 10.52
C THR A 10 1.01 11.19 10.65
N THR A 11 0.24 12.19 10.23
CA THR A 11 -1.23 12.11 10.09
C THR A 11 -1.54 11.35 8.80
N VAL A 12 -2.29 10.24 8.88
CA VAL A 12 -2.77 9.50 7.71
C VAL A 12 -4.13 10.05 7.33
N TYR A 13 -4.23 10.76 6.21
CA TYR A 13 -5.49 11.29 5.73
C TYR A 13 -6.27 10.26 4.93
N GLU A 14 -7.58 10.32 5.05
CA GLU A 14 -8.55 9.53 4.32
C GLU A 14 -9.39 10.45 3.44
N TYR A 15 -9.62 10.00 2.21
CA TYR A 15 -10.66 10.51 1.33
C TYR A 15 -11.78 9.47 1.22
N ASN A 16 -13.03 9.90 1.35
CA ASN A 16 -14.18 9.15 0.88
C ASN A 16 -15.18 10.12 0.23
N PRO A 17 -16.25 9.66 -0.46
CA PRO A 17 -17.15 10.55 -1.20
C PRO A 17 -17.85 11.64 -0.37
N PHE A 18 -17.81 11.56 0.96
CA PHE A 18 -18.48 12.48 1.86
C PHE A 18 -17.51 13.41 2.58
N GLU A 19 -16.35 12.89 2.99
CA GLU A 19 -15.46 13.59 3.92
C GLU A 19 -13.96 13.36 3.62
N PHE A 20 -13.17 14.34 4.04
CA PHE A 20 -11.72 14.30 4.10
C PHE A 20 -11.27 14.52 5.55
N GLY A 21 -10.36 13.68 6.04
CA GLY A 21 -9.93 13.81 7.43
C GLY A 21 -8.96 12.73 7.85
N SER A 22 -8.82 12.57 9.16
CA SER A 22 -7.96 11.53 9.71
C SER A 22 -8.46 11.01 11.04
N TRP A 23 -8.19 9.73 11.28
CA TRP A 23 -8.45 9.05 12.54
C TRP A 23 -7.33 9.26 13.57
N THR A 24 -6.12 9.65 13.13
CA THR A 24 -4.91 9.67 13.96
C THR A 24 -3.98 10.85 13.68
N GLY A 25 -2.93 11.01 14.50
CA GLY A 25 -1.95 12.07 14.31
C GLY A 25 -2.43 13.44 14.78
N ARG A 26 -2.01 14.49 14.06
CA ARG A 26 -2.22 15.90 14.42
C ARG A 26 -3.63 16.41 14.13
N VAL A 27 -4.37 15.70 13.30
CA VAL A 27 -5.76 16.00 12.95
C VAL A 27 -6.55 14.73 13.20
N LYS A 28 -7.50 14.75 14.14
CA LYS A 28 -8.39 13.61 14.42
C LYS A 28 -9.83 14.00 14.18
N ALA A 29 -10.09 14.46 12.97
CA ALA A 29 -11.36 15.03 12.56
C ALA A 29 -11.53 14.96 11.05
N PHE A 30 -12.77 15.19 10.62
CA PHE A 30 -13.21 15.13 9.24
C PHE A 30 -13.93 16.43 8.86
N ALA A 31 -13.86 16.77 7.58
CA ALA A 31 -14.53 17.90 6.96
C ALA A 31 -15.18 17.44 5.64
N ASP A 32 -16.27 18.10 5.24
CA ASP A 32 -17.01 17.73 4.04
C ASP A 32 -16.13 17.85 2.79
N LEU A 33 -16.01 16.76 2.02
CA LEU A 33 -15.17 16.71 0.83
C LEU A 33 -15.69 17.66 -0.26
N GLN A 34 -17.00 17.84 -0.36
CA GLN A 34 -17.64 18.74 -1.33
C GLN A 34 -17.08 20.18 -1.28
N TYR A 35 -16.76 20.66 -0.08
CA TYR A 35 -16.24 22.02 0.13
C TYR A 35 -14.72 22.05 0.31
N PHE A 36 -14.04 20.94 0.05
CA PHE A 36 -12.61 20.84 0.21
C PHE A 36 -11.89 21.89 -0.67
N GLY A 37 -10.90 22.57 -0.10
CA GLY A 37 -10.25 23.73 -0.72
C GLY A 37 -10.87 25.08 -0.33
N SER A 38 -12.11 25.14 0.18
CA SER A 38 -12.73 26.38 0.66
C SER A 38 -12.03 26.90 1.93
N PRO A 39 -11.73 28.22 2.02
CA PRO A 39 -11.13 28.78 3.23
C PRO A 39 -12.09 28.73 4.43
N LEU A 40 -11.73 27.96 5.45
CA LEU A 40 -12.40 27.92 6.74
C LEU A 40 -11.53 28.58 7.82
N TYR A 41 -12.17 29.19 8.81
CA TYR A 41 -11.55 29.61 10.06
C TYR A 41 -12.45 29.20 11.22
N ASN A 42 -11.89 28.41 12.15
CA ASN A 42 -12.62 27.90 13.30
C ASN A 42 -13.94 27.23 12.91
N THR A 43 -13.89 26.29 11.95
CA THR A 43 -15.03 25.51 11.40
C THR A 43 -16.07 26.30 10.60
N SER A 44 -15.90 27.62 10.42
CA SER A 44 -16.82 28.46 9.65
C SER A 44 -16.16 28.96 8.36
N PRO A 45 -16.92 29.13 7.26
CA PRO A 45 -16.38 29.71 6.03
C PRO A 45 -15.94 31.15 6.27
N VAL A 46 -14.76 31.50 5.76
CA VAL A 46 -14.26 32.89 5.81
C VAL A 46 -15.17 33.82 4.99
N ASN A 47 -15.79 33.31 3.93
CA ASN A 47 -16.80 34.00 3.14
C ASN A 47 -17.95 33.03 2.85
N SER A 48 -19.16 33.31 3.37
CA SER A 48 -20.33 32.45 3.19
C SER A 48 -20.97 32.52 1.81
N SER A 49 -20.58 33.50 0.98
CA SER A 49 -21.15 33.70 -0.36
C SER A 49 -20.34 33.03 -1.48
N ILE A 50 -19.16 32.47 -1.15
CA ILE A 50 -18.24 31.87 -2.13
C ILE A 50 -17.73 30.55 -1.55
N CYS A 51 -17.78 29.49 -2.36
CA CYS A 51 -17.14 28.22 -2.07
C CYS A 51 -16.21 27.80 -3.22
N VAL A 52 -15.28 26.91 -2.91
CA VAL A 52 -14.42 26.23 -3.87
C VAL A 52 -14.97 24.82 -4.08
N GLU A 53 -15.11 24.42 -5.33
CA GLU A 53 -15.56 23.08 -5.75
C GLU A 53 -14.49 22.42 -6.66
N GLY A 54 -14.59 21.11 -6.88
CA GLY A 54 -13.74 20.37 -7.82
C GLY A 54 -12.52 19.67 -7.19
N TYR A 55 -12.22 19.95 -5.92
CA TYR A 55 -11.23 19.21 -5.13
C TYR A 55 -11.73 17.82 -4.69
N ASP A 56 -13.04 17.58 -4.80
CA ASP A 56 -13.70 16.29 -4.67
C ASP A 56 -13.67 15.46 -5.97
N SER A 57 -13.11 16.00 -7.06
CA SER A 57 -12.95 15.27 -8.31
C SER A 57 -11.97 14.10 -8.18
N ALA A 58 -12.29 12.97 -8.82
CA ALA A 58 -11.44 11.78 -8.82
C ALA A 58 -10.03 12.08 -9.36
N VAL A 59 -9.90 13.00 -10.33
CA VAL A 59 -8.60 13.41 -10.90
C VAL A 59 -7.75 14.10 -9.85
N PHE A 60 -8.31 15.06 -9.10
CA PHE A 60 -7.59 15.76 -8.04
C PHE A 60 -7.19 14.80 -6.92
N VAL A 61 -8.15 14.01 -6.41
CA VAL A 61 -7.90 13.06 -5.32
C VAL A 61 -6.80 12.08 -5.73
N THR A 62 -6.88 11.49 -6.93
CA THR A 62 -5.86 10.57 -7.46
C THR A 62 -4.50 11.26 -7.55
N GLY A 63 -4.42 12.46 -8.15
CA GLY A 63 -3.17 13.23 -8.24
C GLY A 63 -2.56 13.56 -6.87
N SER A 64 -3.39 13.81 -5.85
CA SER A 64 -2.94 14.13 -4.49
C SER A 64 -2.39 12.93 -3.72
N VAL A 65 -2.80 11.71 -4.06
CA VAL A 65 -2.34 10.48 -3.38
C VAL A 65 -1.18 9.80 -4.09
N VAL A 66 -0.87 10.18 -5.34
CA VAL A 66 0.26 9.65 -6.15
C VAL A 66 1.41 10.64 -6.30
N THR A 67 1.56 11.58 -5.35
CA THR A 67 2.66 12.56 -5.37
C THR A 67 4.04 11.91 -5.23
N GLY A 68 4.12 10.62 -4.88
CA GLY A 68 5.36 9.83 -4.93
C GLY A 68 6.04 9.95 -6.29
N THR A 69 5.27 10.00 -7.37
CA THR A 69 5.77 10.25 -8.74
C THR A 69 6.59 11.54 -8.84
N ASN A 70 6.18 12.60 -8.12
CA ASN A 70 6.89 13.88 -8.15
C ASN A 70 8.28 13.76 -7.52
N TYR A 71 8.42 12.98 -6.44
CA TYR A 71 9.72 12.68 -5.85
C TYR A 71 10.61 11.88 -6.79
N TRP A 72 10.07 10.83 -7.44
CA TRP A 72 10.83 10.00 -8.38
C TRP A 72 11.42 10.82 -9.52
N VAL A 73 10.55 11.63 -10.15
CA VAL A 73 10.92 12.50 -11.27
C VAL A 73 11.94 13.54 -10.83
N THR A 74 11.69 14.22 -9.71
CA THR A 74 12.59 15.25 -9.19
C THR A 74 13.94 14.69 -8.80
N GLN A 75 13.98 13.51 -8.18
CA GLN A 75 15.23 12.83 -7.84
C GLN A 75 16.05 12.54 -9.09
N SER A 76 15.40 12.08 -10.15
CA SER A 76 16.08 11.75 -11.38
C SER A 76 16.60 12.99 -12.12
N THR A 77 15.81 14.06 -12.23
CA THR A 77 16.24 15.28 -12.94
C THR A 77 17.32 16.05 -12.22
N THR A 78 17.30 16.00 -10.90
CA THR A 78 18.28 16.73 -10.06
C THR A 78 19.50 15.88 -9.71
N ASN A 79 19.66 14.71 -10.34
CA ASN A 79 20.74 13.76 -10.08
C ASN A 79 20.90 13.45 -8.59
N GLY A 80 19.76 13.21 -7.92
CA GLY A 80 19.70 12.85 -6.50
C GLY A 80 19.89 13.99 -5.51
N THR A 81 19.97 15.26 -5.96
CA THR A 81 20.14 16.42 -5.05
C THR A 81 18.83 16.88 -4.41
N VAL A 82 17.68 16.64 -5.04
CA VAL A 82 16.33 16.97 -4.55
C VAL A 82 15.42 15.74 -4.67
N GLY A 83 14.28 15.71 -3.97
CA GLY A 83 13.24 14.70 -4.19
C GLY A 83 13.56 13.34 -3.56
N GLN A 84 14.43 13.28 -2.57
CA GLN A 84 14.74 12.02 -1.92
C GLN A 84 13.57 11.54 -1.05
N PHE A 85 13.14 10.30 -1.29
CA PHE A 85 12.10 9.64 -0.51
C PHE A 85 12.49 9.53 0.96
N ALA A 86 11.58 9.92 1.86
CA ALA A 86 11.80 9.76 3.29
C ALA A 86 11.94 8.27 3.66
N LYS A 87 11.17 7.40 2.99
CA LYS A 87 11.27 5.93 3.10
C LYS A 87 12.66 5.40 2.72
N ARG A 88 13.32 5.98 1.70
CA ARG A 88 14.65 5.54 1.21
C ARG A 88 15.82 6.14 1.98
N ASN A 89 15.62 7.29 2.63
CA ASN A 89 16.60 7.90 3.52
C ASN A 89 16.58 7.32 4.95
N MET A 90 15.73 6.32 5.23
CA MET A 90 15.82 5.58 6.48
C MET A 90 17.13 4.78 6.52
N PRO A 91 17.86 4.76 7.65
CA PRO A 91 19.14 4.04 7.74
C PRO A 91 18.98 2.59 7.27
N SER A 92 19.89 2.12 6.40
CA SER A 92 19.93 0.76 5.85
C SER A 92 19.80 -0.35 6.90
N LYS A 93 20.15 -0.08 8.16
CA LYS A 93 19.95 -0.98 9.31
C LYS A 93 18.48 -1.23 9.70
N ARG A 94 17.52 -0.53 9.10
CA ARG A 94 16.07 -0.74 9.28
C ARG A 94 15.43 -1.60 8.20
N TRP A 95 16.14 -1.81 7.10
CA TRP A 95 15.81 -2.78 6.08
C TRP A 95 16.54 -4.07 6.43
N THR A 96 15.84 -5.20 6.39
CA THR A 96 16.47 -6.51 6.58
C THR A 96 17.63 -6.65 5.58
N PRO A 97 18.85 -7.04 5.99
CA PRO A 97 19.95 -7.22 5.06
C PRO A 97 19.61 -8.34 4.08
N TYR A 98 19.49 -8.01 2.81
CA TYR A 98 19.22 -8.94 1.70
C TYR A 98 20.43 -8.97 0.72
N PRO A 99 20.50 -9.92 -0.23
CA PRO A 99 21.73 -10.34 -0.91
C PRO A 99 22.52 -9.22 -1.62
N VAL A 100 23.83 -9.45 -1.75
CA VAL A 100 24.86 -8.52 -2.25
C VAL A 100 24.57 -7.88 -3.64
N ASN A 101 23.65 -8.45 -4.43
CA ASN A 101 23.32 -7.97 -5.78
C ASN A 101 22.05 -7.09 -5.86
N GLU A 102 21.32 -6.94 -4.76
CA GLU A 102 20.02 -6.26 -4.74
C GLU A 102 20.11 -4.77 -5.08
N ASP A 103 21.10 -4.08 -4.51
CA ASP A 103 21.36 -2.65 -4.79
C ASP A 103 21.68 -2.39 -6.26
N LYS A 104 22.24 -3.38 -6.97
CA LYS A 104 22.54 -3.27 -8.41
C LYS A 104 21.25 -3.39 -9.23
N LEU A 105 20.41 -4.38 -8.93
CA LEU A 105 19.13 -4.62 -9.61
C LEU A 105 18.15 -3.45 -9.40
N GLN A 106 18.09 -2.91 -8.19
CA GLN A 106 17.24 -1.76 -7.87
C GLN A 106 17.66 -0.52 -8.67
N ARG A 107 18.97 -0.27 -8.80
CA ARG A 107 19.50 0.83 -9.61
C ARG A 107 19.16 0.69 -11.09
N MET A 108 19.22 -0.54 -11.64
CA MET A 108 18.86 -0.79 -13.03
C MET A 108 17.37 -0.49 -13.29
N LYS A 109 16.47 -0.96 -12.41
CA LYS A 109 15.03 -0.65 -12.50
C LYS A 109 14.72 0.85 -12.48
N ILE A 110 15.37 1.60 -11.59
CA ILE A 110 15.20 3.06 -11.51
C ILE A 110 15.66 3.73 -12.81
N ASN A 111 16.82 3.32 -13.35
CA ASN A 111 17.36 3.91 -14.57
C ASN A 111 16.51 3.62 -15.80
N GLU A 112 15.95 2.41 -15.92
CA GLU A 112 15.08 2.01 -17.04
C GLU A 112 13.69 2.67 -16.94
N GLY A 113 13.14 2.79 -15.73
CA GLY A 113 11.83 3.38 -15.50
C GLY A 113 11.78 4.90 -15.71
N ASN A 114 12.80 5.63 -15.28
CA ASN A 114 12.76 7.09 -15.35
C ASN A 114 12.82 7.64 -16.79
N ALA A 115 13.26 6.86 -17.78
CA ALA A 115 13.51 7.35 -19.13
C ALA A 115 12.28 7.95 -19.85
N GLY A 116 11.08 7.40 -19.64
CA GLY A 116 9.85 7.88 -20.31
C GLY A 116 9.35 9.21 -19.74
N ILE A 117 9.10 9.27 -18.43
CA ILE A 117 8.52 10.44 -17.76
C ILE A 117 9.48 11.65 -17.82
N LEU A 118 10.79 11.44 -17.80
CA LEU A 118 11.77 12.52 -17.91
C LEU A 118 11.74 13.23 -19.27
N ASN A 119 11.37 12.53 -20.34
CA ASN A 119 11.28 13.12 -21.67
C ASN A 119 10.08 14.09 -21.78
N ASP A 120 9.01 13.84 -21.03
CA ASP A 120 7.79 14.66 -21.04
C ASP A 120 7.87 15.87 -20.09
N LEU A 121 8.79 15.84 -19.13
CA LEU A 121 8.89 16.83 -18.06
C LEU A 121 9.10 18.28 -18.54
N PRO A 122 9.95 18.58 -19.55
CA PRO A 122 10.07 19.95 -20.06
C PRO A 122 8.74 20.50 -20.59
N GLY A 123 7.88 19.63 -21.14
CA GLY A 123 6.53 19.95 -21.55
C GLY A 123 5.61 20.27 -20.38
N PHE A 124 5.67 19.50 -19.29
CA PHE A 124 4.92 19.75 -18.05
C PHE A 124 5.36 21.04 -17.35
N GLU A 125 6.66 21.27 -17.19
CA GLU A 125 7.20 22.50 -16.56
C GLU A 125 6.80 23.75 -17.33
N SER A 126 6.88 23.70 -18.67
CA SER A 126 6.44 24.77 -19.57
C SER A 126 4.93 25.03 -19.48
N SER A 127 4.11 23.97 -19.46
CA SER A 127 2.66 24.07 -19.42
C SER A 127 2.12 24.58 -18.07
N LEU A 128 2.80 24.25 -16.97
CA LEU A 128 2.37 24.61 -15.61
C LEU A 128 3.07 25.88 -15.07
N GLY A 129 4.03 26.45 -15.80
CA GLY A 129 4.78 27.64 -15.37
C GLY A 129 5.60 27.41 -14.10
N VAL A 130 5.96 26.16 -13.80
CA VAL A 130 6.65 25.79 -12.57
C VAL A 130 8.15 25.83 -12.81
N THR A 131 8.86 26.71 -12.08
CA THR A 131 10.30 26.96 -12.22
C THR A 131 11.14 26.35 -11.10
N ALA A 132 10.52 25.70 -10.10
CA ALA A 132 11.20 25.19 -8.92
C ALA A 132 10.90 23.69 -8.64
N PRO A 133 11.92 22.81 -8.67
CA PRO A 133 11.74 21.38 -8.40
C PRO A 133 11.20 21.06 -6.98
N ASN A 134 11.38 21.97 -6.02
CA ASN A 134 10.91 21.76 -4.64
C ASN A 134 9.40 21.99 -4.47
N THR A 135 8.75 22.74 -5.36
CA THR A 135 7.33 23.12 -5.19
C THR A 135 6.36 22.07 -5.69
N ILE A 136 6.83 21.09 -6.48
CA ILE A 136 5.99 20.02 -7.04
C ILE A 136 5.92 18.78 -6.15
N LEU A 137 6.72 18.69 -5.07
CA LEU A 137 6.83 17.47 -4.26
C LEU A 137 5.56 17.16 -3.44
N TYR A 138 4.67 18.12 -3.27
CA TYR A 138 3.56 18.03 -2.34
C TYR A 138 2.23 18.47 -2.95
N GLY A 139 1.16 17.79 -2.57
CA GLY A 139 -0.20 18.27 -2.81
C GLY A 139 -0.56 19.34 -1.77
N ASN A 140 -0.55 20.61 -2.16
CA ASN A 140 -0.91 21.70 -1.27
C ASN A 140 -2.42 21.99 -1.35
N VAL A 141 -3.11 21.89 -0.22
CA VAL A 141 -4.56 22.14 -0.12
C VAL A 141 -4.87 23.07 1.02
N THR A 142 -5.98 23.81 0.92
CA THR A 142 -6.49 24.61 2.04
C THR A 142 -6.77 23.72 3.23
N ASN A 143 -6.34 24.11 4.43
CA ASN A 143 -6.60 23.36 5.64
C ASN A 143 -8.02 23.63 6.18
N PRO A 144 -8.96 22.67 6.14
CA PRO A 144 -10.31 22.88 6.67
C PRO A 144 -10.33 23.00 8.20
N PHE A 145 -9.25 22.60 8.88
CA PHE A 145 -9.11 22.63 10.34
C PHE A 145 -8.41 23.91 10.85
N TYR A 146 -8.14 24.88 9.97
CA TYR A 146 -7.45 26.11 10.34
C TYR A 146 -8.24 26.92 11.38
N GLY A 147 -7.54 27.37 12.42
CA GLY A 147 -8.11 28.13 13.54
C GLY A 147 -8.98 27.33 14.51
N TRP A 148 -9.25 26.05 14.26
CA TRP A 148 -10.12 25.25 15.12
C TRP A 148 -9.39 24.75 16.37
N LYS A 149 -9.65 25.39 17.50
CA LYS A 149 -9.10 25.01 18.80
C LYS A 149 -9.93 23.88 19.42
N SER A 150 -9.53 22.65 19.12
CA SER A 150 -10.16 21.42 19.62
C SER A 150 -9.08 20.45 20.11
N SER A 151 -9.39 19.61 21.10
CA SER A 151 -8.49 18.53 21.52
C SER A 151 -8.21 17.52 20.41
N ALA A 152 -9.04 17.50 19.35
CA ALA A 152 -8.83 16.70 18.16
C ALA A 152 -7.72 17.22 17.24
N ILE A 153 -7.33 18.50 17.37
CA ILE A 153 -6.33 19.16 16.52
C ILE A 153 -5.13 19.51 17.40
N THR A 154 -3.94 19.05 17.03
CA THR A 154 -2.74 19.15 17.87
C THR A 154 -1.49 19.47 17.04
N GLY A 155 -0.38 19.77 17.72
CA GLY A 155 0.92 19.97 17.06
C GLY A 155 0.96 21.15 16.09
N GLY A 156 0.14 22.17 16.35
CA GLY A 156 0.07 23.39 15.55
C GLY A 156 -0.67 23.25 14.22
N ALA A 157 -1.36 22.13 13.96
CA ALA A 157 -2.14 21.94 12.74
C ALA A 157 -3.23 23.01 12.58
N GLU A 158 -3.79 23.51 13.69
CA GLU A 158 -4.74 24.63 13.73
C GLU A 158 -4.12 25.97 13.30
N LEU A 159 -2.80 26.11 13.31
CA LEU A 159 -2.09 27.33 12.88
C LEU A 159 -1.72 27.30 11.39
N GLN A 160 -1.86 26.15 10.73
CA GLN A 160 -1.48 25.97 9.33
C GLN A 160 -2.67 26.32 8.44
N LYS A 161 -2.51 27.31 7.55
CA LYS A 161 -3.54 27.66 6.55
C LYS A 161 -3.68 26.62 5.44
N GLN A 162 -2.63 25.84 5.21
CA GLN A 162 -2.56 24.82 4.19
C GLN A 162 -2.12 23.50 4.80
N LEU A 163 -2.66 22.40 4.27
CA LEU A 163 -2.13 21.07 4.47
C LEU A 163 -1.20 20.72 3.31
N VAL A 164 -0.14 20.02 3.66
CA VAL A 164 0.85 19.50 2.72
C VAL A 164 0.64 17.99 2.68
N LEU A 165 0.08 17.51 1.57
CA LEU A 165 -0.22 16.11 1.35
C LEU A 165 0.92 15.42 0.61
N ILE A 166 1.17 14.18 1.00
CA ILE A 166 2.14 13.29 0.37
C ILE A 166 1.48 11.93 0.15
N ASP A 167 2.02 11.20 -0.81
CA ASP A 167 1.71 9.80 -1.06
C ASP A 167 1.82 8.94 0.21
N GLY A 168 0.82 8.09 0.44
CA GLY A 168 0.76 7.22 1.62
C GLY A 168 1.96 6.27 1.72
N GLY A 169 2.52 5.87 0.59
CA GLY A 169 3.71 5.04 0.48
C GLY A 169 4.96 5.66 1.11
N GLU A 170 5.03 6.98 1.25
CA GLU A 170 6.14 7.67 1.95
C GLU A 170 6.26 7.25 3.41
N THR A 171 5.16 6.80 4.02
CA THR A 171 5.14 6.33 5.40
C THR A 171 5.50 4.85 5.55
N GLY A 172 5.83 4.19 4.43
CA GLY A 172 6.10 2.75 4.39
C GLY A 172 4.83 1.89 4.47
N GLN A 173 3.65 2.47 4.27
CA GLN A 173 2.36 1.80 4.20
C GLN A 173 1.76 2.04 2.81
N GLU A 174 2.00 1.11 1.89
CA GLU A 174 1.56 1.22 0.49
C GLU A 174 0.20 0.56 0.25
N ASN A 175 -0.24 -0.32 1.15
CA ASN A 175 -1.60 -0.86 1.11
C ASN A 175 -2.52 0.07 1.90
N PRO A 176 -3.64 0.56 1.33
CA PRO A 176 -4.56 1.51 2.00
C PRO A 176 -5.46 0.83 3.04
N ILE A 177 -4.85 0.14 4.01
CA ILE A 177 -5.52 -0.65 5.05
C ILE A 177 -6.00 0.23 6.20
N TRP A 178 -5.29 1.33 6.48
CA TRP A 178 -5.55 2.18 7.65
C TRP A 178 -7.00 2.67 7.78
N PRO A 179 -7.67 3.14 6.71
CA PRO A 179 -9.08 3.48 6.78
C PRO A 179 -9.97 2.29 7.15
N LEU A 180 -9.65 1.08 6.68
CA LEU A 180 -10.52 -0.09 6.81
C LEU A 180 -10.54 -0.65 8.23
N ILE A 181 -9.44 -0.56 8.96
CA ILE A 181 -9.25 -1.18 10.27
C ILE A 181 -9.81 -0.35 11.44
N GLN A 182 -10.50 0.75 11.15
CA GLN A 182 -11.06 1.61 12.18
C GLN A 182 -12.19 0.89 12.93
N PRO A 183 -12.17 0.81 14.28
CA PRO A 183 -13.14 0.04 15.05
C PRO A 183 -14.61 0.38 14.77
N VAL A 184 -14.88 1.66 14.47
CA VAL A 184 -16.22 2.14 14.15
C VAL A 184 -16.81 1.48 12.89
N ARG A 185 -15.97 0.99 11.97
CA ARG A 185 -16.40 0.33 10.73
C ARG A 185 -16.80 -1.13 10.92
N LYS A 186 -16.35 -1.77 12.00
CA LYS A 186 -16.70 -3.15 12.34
C LYS A 186 -16.56 -4.13 11.17
N LEU A 187 -15.49 -4.00 10.37
CA LEU A 187 -15.24 -4.90 9.25
C LEU A 187 -14.86 -6.30 9.75
N ASP A 188 -15.43 -7.32 9.12
CA ASP A 188 -15.20 -8.72 9.46
C ASP A 188 -14.03 -9.33 8.69
N LEU A 189 -13.97 -9.06 7.38
CA LEU A 189 -12.95 -9.54 6.45
C LEU A 189 -12.39 -8.37 5.65
N ILE A 190 -11.06 -8.31 5.55
CA ILE A 190 -10.32 -7.39 4.68
C ILE A 190 -9.49 -8.23 3.72
N VAL A 191 -9.64 -7.98 2.42
CA VAL A 191 -8.78 -8.59 1.39
C VAL A 191 -7.74 -7.55 0.98
N VAL A 192 -6.46 -7.89 1.19
CA VAL A 192 -5.33 -7.05 0.84
C VAL A 192 -4.70 -7.59 -0.44
N SER A 193 -4.83 -6.84 -1.54
CA SER A 193 -4.03 -7.05 -2.75
C SER A 193 -2.75 -6.22 -2.61
N ASP A 194 -1.61 -6.89 -2.54
CA ASP A 194 -0.31 -6.26 -2.38
C ASP A 194 0.47 -6.37 -3.69
N ASN A 195 0.57 -5.23 -4.39
CA ASN A 195 1.21 -5.06 -5.69
C ASN A 195 2.24 -3.91 -5.62
N CYS A 196 2.82 -3.69 -4.43
CA CYS A 196 3.71 -2.58 -4.12
C CYS A 196 4.98 -2.55 -4.98
N GLY A 197 5.62 -3.71 -5.17
CA GLY A 197 6.82 -3.87 -6.02
C GLY A 197 8.05 -3.06 -5.60
N SER A 198 8.03 -2.37 -4.45
CA SER A 198 9.11 -1.49 -3.98
C SER A 198 9.92 -2.07 -2.81
N GLU A 199 9.55 -3.25 -2.32
CA GLU A 199 10.12 -3.88 -1.12
C GLU A 199 11.38 -4.70 -1.40
N LEU A 200 11.44 -5.34 -2.57
CA LEU A 200 12.57 -6.14 -3.05
C LEU A 200 13.00 -5.63 -4.42
N SER A 201 14.30 -5.70 -4.74
CA SER A 201 14.76 -5.27 -6.08
C SER A 201 14.21 -6.13 -7.23
N THR A 202 13.81 -7.36 -6.94
CA THR A 202 13.11 -8.23 -7.90
C THR A 202 11.73 -7.70 -8.27
N GLY A 203 11.17 -6.75 -7.51
CA GLY A 203 9.81 -6.23 -7.69
C GLY A 203 8.73 -7.13 -7.11
N TRP A 204 9.12 -8.19 -6.41
CA TRP A 204 8.21 -9.03 -5.64
C TRP A 204 8.08 -8.54 -4.20
N MET A 205 7.08 -9.05 -3.48
CA MET A 205 6.76 -8.59 -2.13
C MET A 205 7.44 -9.47 -1.06
N ASN A 206 7.78 -8.83 0.05
CA ASN A 206 8.19 -9.47 1.31
C ASN A 206 7.24 -9.13 2.49
N ALA A 207 6.14 -8.41 2.21
CA ALA A 207 5.12 -7.95 3.15
C ALA A 207 5.58 -6.86 4.13
N THR A 208 6.58 -6.06 3.78
CA THR A 208 7.05 -4.93 4.61
C THR A 208 5.96 -3.88 4.82
N SER A 209 5.22 -3.49 3.78
CA SER A 209 4.12 -2.54 3.83
C SER A 209 3.01 -3.03 4.75
N PHE A 210 2.61 -4.29 4.58
CA PHE A 210 1.62 -4.94 5.46
C PHE A 210 2.11 -4.99 6.92
N LYS A 211 3.39 -5.30 7.12
CA LYS A 211 4.01 -5.31 8.45
C LYS A 211 4.05 -3.92 9.10
N ASN A 212 4.34 -2.88 8.32
CA ASN A 212 4.37 -1.50 8.81
C ASN A 212 2.98 -1.01 9.24
N THR A 213 1.93 -1.46 8.54
CA THR A 213 0.55 -1.23 8.97
C THR A 213 0.28 -1.86 10.34
N TYR A 214 0.65 -3.13 10.54
CA TYR A 214 0.53 -3.79 11.86
C TYR A 214 1.28 -3.04 12.96
N LEU A 215 2.52 -2.61 12.70
CA LEU A 215 3.32 -1.85 13.68
C LEU A 215 2.66 -0.50 14.01
N SER A 216 2.11 0.18 13.01
CA SER A 216 1.36 1.44 13.19
C SER A 216 0.08 1.22 14.00
N ALA A 217 -0.68 0.18 13.68
CA ALA A 217 -1.92 -0.18 14.39
C ALA A 217 -1.62 -0.50 15.85
N LYS A 218 -0.58 -1.30 16.12
CA LYS A 218 -0.13 -1.61 17.48
C LYS A 218 0.27 -0.36 18.27
N LEU A 219 1.00 0.57 17.65
CA LEU A 219 1.37 1.84 18.30
C LEU A 219 0.16 2.73 18.59
N ALA A 220 -0.84 2.73 17.71
CA ALA A 220 -2.06 3.51 17.85
C ALA A 220 -3.15 2.80 18.68
N SER A 221 -2.91 1.57 19.15
CA SER A 221 -3.91 0.71 19.80
C SER A 221 -5.16 0.48 18.92
N VAL A 222 -4.97 0.39 17.61
CA VAL A 222 -6.01 0.02 16.64
C VAL A 222 -6.00 -1.52 16.49
N PRO A 223 -7.16 -2.20 16.62
CA PRO A 223 -7.24 -3.66 16.46
C PRO A 223 -6.77 -4.12 15.07
N PHE A 224 -5.80 -5.03 15.06
CA PHE A 224 -5.25 -5.61 13.84
C PHE A 224 -4.61 -6.97 14.14
N PRO A 225 -4.70 -7.97 13.23
CA PRO A 225 -4.05 -9.26 13.44
C PRO A 225 -2.57 -9.15 13.78
N VAL A 226 -2.11 -10.02 14.67
CA VAL A 226 -0.68 -10.21 14.87
C VAL A 226 -0.07 -10.71 13.56
N LEU A 227 1.04 -10.10 13.15
CA LEU A 227 1.81 -10.54 11.98
C LEU A 227 3.19 -11.08 12.36
N PRO A 228 3.74 -12.07 11.65
CA PRO A 228 5.10 -12.54 11.85
C PRO A 228 6.14 -11.53 11.31
N SER A 229 7.42 -11.88 11.29
CA SER A 229 8.47 -11.07 10.66
C SER A 229 8.45 -11.22 9.13
N VAL A 230 9.00 -10.25 8.40
CA VAL A 230 9.18 -10.35 6.93
C VAL A 230 10.02 -11.58 6.53
N ASN A 231 11.00 -11.97 7.36
CA ASN A 231 11.75 -13.22 7.15
C ASN A 231 10.84 -14.44 7.20
N THR A 232 9.89 -14.47 8.14
CA THR A 232 8.90 -15.55 8.21
C THR A 232 7.96 -15.53 7.01
N PHE A 233 7.53 -14.35 6.54
CA PHE A 233 6.74 -14.25 5.31
C PHE A 233 7.43 -14.94 4.13
N LEU A 234 8.71 -14.66 3.91
CA LEU A 234 9.48 -15.31 2.84
C LEU A 234 9.76 -16.79 3.12
N ASN A 235 10.30 -17.11 4.29
CA ASN A 235 10.70 -18.49 4.64
C ASN A 235 9.52 -19.47 4.70
N MET A 236 8.29 -18.98 4.89
CA MET A 236 7.07 -19.78 4.95
C MET A 236 6.20 -19.64 3.69
N ASN A 237 6.69 -18.98 2.64
CA ASN A 237 5.99 -18.79 1.38
C ASN A 237 4.61 -18.11 1.53
N TYR A 238 4.51 -17.11 2.42
CA TYR A 238 3.27 -16.33 2.63
C TYR A 238 3.10 -15.18 1.63
N THR A 239 4.11 -14.92 0.81
CA THR A 239 4.02 -13.97 -0.32
C THR A 239 3.79 -14.66 -1.65
N SER A 240 3.79 -16.00 -1.71
CA SER A 240 3.57 -16.75 -2.95
C SER A 240 2.13 -17.23 -3.16
N LYS A 241 1.27 -17.05 -2.15
CA LYS A 241 -0.12 -17.49 -2.16
C LYS A 241 -0.98 -16.67 -1.18
N PRO A 242 -2.31 -16.67 -1.35
CA PRO A 242 -3.22 -16.09 -0.38
C PRO A 242 -3.12 -16.75 1.00
N VAL A 243 -3.05 -15.95 2.06
CA VAL A 243 -2.96 -16.42 3.45
C VAL A 243 -3.85 -15.58 4.37
N PHE A 244 -4.59 -16.25 5.25
CA PHE A 244 -5.38 -15.61 6.29
C PHE A 244 -4.55 -15.29 7.53
N PHE A 245 -4.75 -14.10 8.11
CA PHE A 245 -4.18 -13.64 9.37
C PHE A 245 -5.29 -13.23 10.33
N GLY A 246 -5.16 -13.61 11.60
CA GLY A 246 -6.13 -13.28 12.66
C GLY A 246 -7.23 -14.31 12.90
N CYS A 247 -7.13 -15.54 12.37
CA CYS A 247 -8.23 -16.52 12.49
C CYS A 247 -8.60 -16.83 13.95
N ASN A 248 -7.60 -16.88 14.84
CA ASN A 248 -7.76 -17.14 16.27
C ASN A 248 -7.80 -15.86 17.13
N GLU A 249 -8.03 -14.70 16.50
CA GLU A 249 -8.07 -13.38 17.15
C GLU A 249 -9.47 -12.78 16.90
N PRO A 250 -10.50 -13.09 17.71
CA PRO A 250 -11.87 -12.68 17.43
C PRO A 250 -12.11 -11.16 17.51
N GLU A 251 -11.22 -10.43 18.17
CA GLU A 251 -11.32 -8.98 18.41
C GLU A 251 -10.75 -8.11 17.28
N VAL A 252 -10.19 -8.71 16.23
CA VAL A 252 -9.58 -7.99 15.09
C VAL A 252 -10.23 -8.44 13.78
N PRO A 253 -10.23 -7.64 12.70
CA PRO A 253 -10.70 -8.12 11.40
C PRO A 253 -9.87 -9.34 10.93
N LEU A 254 -10.51 -10.29 10.25
CA LEU A 254 -9.77 -11.32 9.52
C LEU A 254 -9.15 -10.66 8.29
N VAL A 255 -7.87 -10.91 8.03
CA VAL A 255 -7.19 -10.35 6.86
C VAL A 255 -6.75 -11.46 5.92
N LEU A 256 -7.23 -11.43 4.68
CA LEU A 256 -6.71 -12.24 3.59
C LEU A 256 -5.63 -11.44 2.86
N TYR A 257 -4.37 -11.80 3.07
CA TYR A 257 -3.24 -11.18 2.40
C TYR A 257 -2.92 -11.91 1.11
N VAL A 258 -2.87 -11.17 0.00
CA VAL A 258 -2.59 -11.67 -1.35
C VAL A 258 -1.50 -10.79 -1.95
N ALA A 259 -0.28 -11.30 -2.01
CA ALA A 259 0.81 -10.63 -2.72
C ALA A 259 0.85 -11.08 -4.18
N ASP A 260 1.11 -10.14 -5.09
CA ASP A 260 1.43 -10.47 -6.48
C ASP A 260 2.61 -11.44 -6.57
N PHE A 261 2.48 -12.44 -7.42
CA PHE A 261 3.45 -13.52 -7.55
C PHE A 261 3.29 -14.15 -8.94
N PRO A 262 4.35 -14.70 -9.55
CA PRO A 262 4.23 -15.21 -10.91
C PRO A 262 3.52 -16.57 -10.93
N TYR A 263 2.23 -16.57 -11.24
CA TYR A 263 1.43 -17.78 -11.44
C TYR A 263 1.54 -18.28 -12.88
N SER A 264 1.16 -17.45 -13.85
CA SER A 264 1.21 -17.76 -15.29
C SER A 264 2.16 -16.83 -16.06
N ALA A 265 2.50 -15.67 -15.50
CA ALA A 265 3.36 -14.67 -16.12
C ALA A 265 4.19 -13.93 -15.06
N TYR A 266 5.35 -13.39 -15.44
CA TYR A 266 6.12 -12.48 -14.60
C TYR A 266 5.56 -11.07 -14.74
N THR A 267 4.88 -10.60 -13.69
CA THR A 267 4.14 -9.32 -13.64
C THR A 267 4.79 -8.27 -12.74
N ASN A 268 6.04 -8.49 -12.32
CA ASN A 268 6.88 -7.56 -11.57
C ASN A 268 7.37 -6.38 -12.44
N LEU A 269 6.43 -5.79 -13.18
CA LEU A 269 6.61 -4.67 -14.09
C LEU A 269 6.95 -3.40 -13.30
N SER A 270 7.63 -2.47 -13.96
CA SER A 270 8.04 -1.21 -13.35
C SER A 270 6.84 -0.30 -13.14
N THR A 271 6.76 0.37 -11.99
CA THR A 271 5.78 1.45 -11.74
C THR A 271 5.90 2.60 -12.76
N PHE A 272 7.03 2.73 -13.42
CA PHE A 272 7.28 3.77 -14.43
C PHE A 272 6.97 3.33 -15.87
N THR A 273 6.37 2.16 -16.06
CA THR A 273 5.89 1.76 -17.37
C THR A 273 4.68 2.63 -17.75
N ASN A 274 4.88 3.54 -18.70
CA ASN A 274 3.85 4.50 -19.14
C ASN A 274 2.86 3.91 -20.16
N GLU A 275 3.27 2.86 -20.88
CA GLU A 275 2.45 2.20 -21.89
C GLU A 275 2.57 0.68 -21.74
N PHE A 276 1.42 0.01 -21.77
CA PHE A 276 1.34 -1.44 -21.79
C PHE A 276 0.77 -1.90 -23.12
N SER A 277 1.46 -2.85 -23.77
CA SER A 277 0.91 -3.56 -24.92
C SER A 277 -0.30 -4.42 -24.51
N ASN A 278 -1.17 -4.74 -25.47
CA ASN A 278 -2.30 -5.66 -25.22
C ASN A 278 -1.84 -7.00 -24.64
N ASN A 279 -0.68 -7.51 -25.09
CA ASN A 279 -0.09 -8.74 -24.56
C ASN A 279 0.27 -8.59 -23.07
N GLN A 280 0.91 -7.49 -22.68
CA GLN A 280 1.22 -7.24 -21.26
C GLN A 280 -0.04 -7.11 -20.40
N LEU A 281 -1.10 -6.47 -20.91
CA LEU A 281 -2.39 -6.39 -20.21
C LEU A 281 -3.03 -7.76 -20.02
N GLU A 282 -2.96 -8.62 -21.05
CA GLU A 282 -3.43 -10.01 -20.98
C GLU A 282 -2.61 -10.82 -19.97
N MET A 283 -1.28 -10.65 -19.95
CA MET A 283 -0.39 -11.30 -18.97
C MET A 283 -0.71 -10.89 -17.53
N ILE A 284 -0.91 -9.59 -17.27
CA ILE A 284 -1.29 -9.10 -15.93
C ILE A 284 -2.61 -9.75 -15.49
N THR A 285 -3.62 -9.74 -16.37
CA THR A 285 -4.95 -10.25 -16.05
C THR A 285 -4.95 -11.78 -15.87
N SER A 286 -4.28 -12.50 -16.76
CA SER A 286 -4.17 -13.97 -16.73
C SER A 286 -3.30 -14.48 -15.58
N ASN A 287 -2.44 -13.63 -15.00
CA ASN A 287 -1.70 -13.95 -13.78
C ASN A 287 -2.52 -13.72 -12.50
N ALA A 288 -3.25 -12.60 -12.44
CA ALA A 288 -4.01 -12.21 -11.25
C ALA A 288 -5.16 -13.18 -10.93
N LEU A 289 -5.84 -13.69 -11.97
CA LEU A 289 -6.98 -14.62 -11.80
C LEU A 289 -6.59 -15.94 -11.09
N PRO A 290 -5.59 -16.70 -11.53
CA PRO A 290 -5.19 -17.93 -10.85
C PRO A 290 -4.58 -17.66 -9.46
N LEU A 291 -3.93 -16.51 -9.24
CA LEU A 291 -3.48 -16.10 -7.91
C LEU A 291 -4.65 -16.02 -6.91
N ILE A 292 -5.69 -15.25 -7.26
CA ILE A 292 -6.84 -15.04 -6.35
C ILE A 292 -7.74 -16.28 -6.27
N SER A 293 -7.98 -16.97 -7.39
CA SER A 293 -8.86 -18.14 -7.44
C SER A 293 -8.19 -19.45 -7.02
N GLN A 294 -6.87 -19.42 -6.75
CA GLN A 294 -6.03 -20.60 -6.59
C GLN A 294 -6.23 -21.59 -7.75
N ASP A 295 -6.19 -21.03 -8.96
CA ASP A 295 -6.47 -21.66 -10.25
C ASP A 295 -7.76 -22.48 -10.25
N ASN A 296 -8.89 -21.82 -9.95
CA ASN A 296 -10.20 -22.46 -9.82
C ASN A 296 -10.21 -23.66 -8.86
N ASN A 297 -9.60 -23.50 -7.68
CA ASN A 297 -9.40 -24.53 -6.65
C ASN A 297 -8.43 -25.67 -7.02
N GLN A 298 -7.73 -25.61 -8.15
CA GLN A 298 -6.78 -26.66 -8.54
C GLN A 298 -5.52 -26.65 -7.67
N LEU A 299 -5.03 -25.46 -7.28
CA LEU A 299 -3.86 -25.32 -6.40
C LEU A 299 -4.20 -25.50 -4.92
N ALA A 300 -5.45 -25.22 -4.55
CA ALA A 300 -5.97 -25.36 -3.20
C ALA A 300 -7.43 -25.83 -3.24
N ALA A 301 -7.64 -27.09 -2.86
CA ALA A 301 -8.98 -27.68 -2.85
C ALA A 301 -9.94 -26.86 -1.97
N ASN A 302 -11.16 -26.64 -2.47
CA ASN A 302 -12.21 -25.85 -1.80
C ASN A 302 -11.85 -24.39 -1.48
N TRP A 303 -10.84 -23.80 -2.13
CA TRP A 303 -10.42 -22.43 -1.89
C TRP A 303 -11.56 -21.38 -1.95
N THR A 304 -12.47 -21.49 -2.91
CA THR A 304 -13.65 -20.60 -2.99
C THR A 304 -14.51 -20.71 -1.72
N SER A 305 -14.63 -21.91 -1.15
CA SER A 305 -15.31 -22.10 0.14
C SER A 305 -14.53 -21.44 1.27
N CYS A 306 -13.20 -21.44 1.24
CA CYS A 306 -12.38 -20.75 2.24
C CYS A 306 -12.59 -19.24 2.25
N ILE A 307 -12.78 -18.61 1.08
CA ILE A 307 -13.15 -17.19 1.00
C ILE A 307 -14.53 -16.96 1.66
N ALA A 308 -15.52 -17.82 1.36
CA ALA A 308 -16.84 -17.74 1.99
C ALA A 308 -16.76 -17.94 3.53
N CYS A 309 -15.93 -18.87 3.99
CA CYS A 309 -15.64 -19.08 5.41
C CYS A 309 -15.02 -17.83 6.05
N GLY A 310 -14.12 -17.15 5.35
CA GLY A 310 -13.55 -15.89 5.81
C GLY A 310 -14.60 -14.80 6.01
N ALA A 311 -15.58 -14.71 5.10
CA ALA A 311 -16.65 -13.72 5.17
C ALA A 311 -17.60 -13.94 6.37
N ILE A 312 -17.77 -15.19 6.83
CA ILE A 312 -18.68 -15.52 7.94
C ILE A 312 -17.98 -15.72 9.28
N LEU A 313 -16.65 -15.89 9.32
CA LEU A 313 -15.88 -16.27 10.51
C LEU A 313 -16.23 -15.41 11.74
N ARG A 314 -16.16 -14.08 11.59
CA ARG A 314 -16.41 -13.15 12.70
C ARG A 314 -17.85 -13.16 13.17
N SER A 315 -18.81 -13.27 12.25
CA SER A 315 -20.22 -13.40 12.60
C SER A 315 -20.48 -14.69 13.39
N MET A 316 -19.89 -15.81 12.98
CA MET A 316 -20.01 -17.08 13.70
C MET A 316 -19.36 -17.02 15.10
N GLN A 317 -18.18 -16.42 15.22
CA GLN A 317 -17.50 -16.23 16.50
C GLN A 317 -18.32 -15.36 17.47
N ARG A 318 -18.88 -14.24 17.00
CA ARG A 318 -19.77 -13.38 17.83
C ARG A 318 -21.02 -14.10 18.30
N MET A 319 -21.57 -14.98 17.46
CA MET A 319 -22.75 -15.78 17.79
C MET A 319 -22.42 -17.04 18.61
N SER A 320 -21.14 -17.27 18.94
CA SER A 320 -20.67 -18.50 19.59
C SER A 320 -21.11 -19.77 18.85
N MET A 321 -21.18 -19.71 17.52
CA MET A 321 -21.54 -20.84 16.66
C MET A 321 -20.32 -21.66 16.29
N LYS A 322 -20.46 -22.98 16.25
CA LYS A 322 -19.42 -23.86 15.72
C LYS A 322 -19.24 -23.64 14.23
N LEU A 323 -17.98 -23.49 13.79
CA LEU A 323 -17.64 -23.40 12.37
C LEU A 323 -18.01 -24.72 11.64
N PRO A 324 -18.47 -24.65 10.37
CA PRO A 324 -18.62 -25.84 9.55
C PRO A 324 -17.26 -26.52 9.34
N GLU A 325 -17.25 -27.85 9.19
CA GLU A 325 -16.02 -28.63 8.98
C GLU A 325 -15.19 -28.14 7.78
N VAL A 326 -15.86 -27.73 6.70
CA VAL A 326 -15.19 -27.12 5.54
C VAL A 326 -14.41 -25.86 5.90
N CYS A 327 -14.93 -25.04 6.83
CA CYS A 327 -14.26 -23.83 7.30
C CYS A 327 -13.11 -24.15 8.27
N GLU A 328 -13.29 -25.14 9.14
CA GLU A 328 -12.21 -25.64 10.01
C GLU A 328 -11.02 -26.09 9.15
N GLY A 329 -11.25 -26.95 8.15
CA GLY A 329 -10.20 -27.40 7.23
C GLY A 329 -9.58 -26.27 6.39
N CYS A 330 -10.37 -25.27 6.01
CA CYS A 330 -9.84 -24.08 5.32
C CYS A 330 -8.84 -23.30 6.18
N PHE A 331 -9.19 -23.00 7.44
CA PHE A 331 -8.30 -22.24 8.32
C PHE A 331 -7.11 -23.07 8.79
N GLU A 332 -7.21 -24.39 8.88
CA GLU A 332 -6.05 -25.25 9.13
C GLU A 332 -4.97 -25.14 8.04
N ASN A 333 -5.39 -25.04 6.77
CA ASN A 333 -4.49 -25.05 5.63
C ASN A 333 -4.04 -23.65 5.18
N HIS A 334 -4.89 -22.65 5.33
CA HIS A 334 -4.69 -21.31 4.77
C HIS A 334 -4.55 -20.20 5.81
N CYS A 335 -4.71 -20.50 7.10
CA CYS A 335 -4.41 -19.54 8.14
C CYS A 335 -2.97 -19.63 8.63
N TRP A 336 -2.37 -18.47 8.91
CA TRP A 336 -1.16 -18.43 9.69
C TRP A 336 -1.43 -18.96 11.12
N ASN A 337 -0.74 -20.03 11.49
CA ASN A 337 -0.93 -20.75 12.75
C ASN A 337 0.02 -20.30 13.87
N GLY A 338 0.69 -19.15 13.71
CA GLY A 338 1.63 -18.63 14.71
C GLY A 338 3.07 -19.19 14.62
N LYS A 339 3.34 -20.18 13.76
CA LYS A 339 4.71 -20.67 13.52
C LYS A 339 5.56 -19.57 12.87
N THR A 340 6.85 -19.52 13.22
CA THR A 340 7.77 -18.52 12.69
C THR A 340 9.09 -19.13 12.25
N ASN A 341 9.65 -18.62 11.16
CA ASN A 341 11.05 -18.83 10.79
C ASN A 341 11.72 -17.47 10.54
N ASN A 342 12.55 -17.03 11.49
CA ASN A 342 13.18 -15.71 11.46
C ASN A 342 14.61 -15.71 10.90
N SER A 343 15.12 -16.85 10.38
CA SER A 343 16.44 -16.90 9.75
C SER A 343 16.50 -15.97 8.54
N SER A 344 17.71 -15.54 8.16
CA SER A 344 17.91 -14.79 6.91
C SER A 344 17.40 -15.63 5.72
N PRO A 345 16.45 -15.10 4.93
CA PRO A 345 15.91 -15.83 3.78
C PRO A 345 16.89 -15.83 2.61
N SER A 346 16.69 -16.77 1.67
CA SER A 346 17.37 -16.77 0.38
C SER A 346 16.88 -15.63 -0.52
N PHE A 347 17.63 -15.37 -1.60
CA PHE A 347 17.15 -14.50 -2.67
C PHE A 347 15.83 -15.05 -3.24
N LEU A 348 14.82 -14.19 -3.39
CA LEU A 348 13.53 -14.56 -3.95
C LEU A 348 13.60 -14.52 -5.48
N ASP A 349 13.83 -15.67 -6.07
CA ASP A 349 13.87 -15.89 -7.52
C ASP A 349 12.82 -16.94 -7.91
N PRO A 350 11.55 -16.53 -8.06
CA PRO A 350 10.45 -17.46 -8.27
C PRO A 350 10.40 -17.97 -9.72
N THR A 351 9.91 -19.20 -9.90
CA THR A 351 9.42 -19.70 -11.18
C THR A 351 7.90 -19.51 -11.29
N LEU A 352 7.33 -19.66 -12.49
CA LEU A 352 5.87 -19.65 -12.64
C LEU A 352 5.24 -20.78 -11.82
N VAL A 353 4.19 -20.49 -11.04
CA VAL A 353 3.48 -21.51 -10.23
C VAL A 353 2.79 -22.55 -11.12
N LEU A 354 2.18 -22.13 -12.23
CA LEU A 354 1.47 -23.01 -13.16
C LEU A 354 2.40 -23.69 -14.17
N ASN A 355 3.66 -23.25 -14.28
CA ASN A 355 4.66 -23.84 -15.15
C ASN A 355 6.07 -23.67 -14.56
N SER A 356 6.39 -24.50 -13.57
CA SER A 356 7.67 -24.40 -12.84
C SER A 356 8.90 -24.74 -13.69
N THR A 357 8.72 -25.31 -14.88
CA THR A 357 9.83 -25.61 -15.79
C THR A 357 10.33 -24.39 -16.56
N LEU A 358 9.53 -23.31 -16.59
CA LEU A 358 9.84 -22.12 -17.36
C LEU A 358 10.39 -21.00 -16.46
N GLY A 359 11.71 -20.83 -16.48
CA GLY A 359 12.40 -19.75 -15.77
C GLY A 359 12.18 -18.38 -16.42
N PHE A 360 12.56 -17.31 -15.73
CA PHE A 360 12.36 -15.94 -16.22
C PHE A 360 13.04 -15.68 -17.56
N GLU A 361 14.31 -16.09 -17.74
CA GLU A 361 15.04 -15.83 -18.99
C GLU A 361 14.38 -16.50 -20.20
N GLU A 362 13.98 -17.77 -20.05
CA GLU A 362 13.30 -18.54 -21.09
C GLU A 362 11.92 -17.94 -21.38
N TRP A 363 11.14 -17.65 -20.34
CA TRP A 363 9.84 -17.01 -20.49
C TRP A 363 9.93 -15.65 -21.20
N ASN A 364 10.87 -14.79 -20.79
CA ASN A 364 11.06 -13.46 -21.33
C ASN A 364 11.36 -13.51 -22.84
N SER A 365 12.13 -14.51 -23.28
CA SER A 365 12.43 -14.74 -24.69
C SER A 365 11.22 -15.18 -25.53
N THR A 366 10.20 -15.76 -24.91
CA THR A 366 8.97 -16.25 -25.58
C THR A 366 7.84 -15.22 -25.64
N VAL A 367 7.93 -14.14 -24.86
CA VAL A 367 6.82 -13.20 -24.63
C VAL A 367 7.11 -11.79 -25.18
N PHE A 368 8.37 -11.36 -25.17
CA PHE A 368 8.76 -10.02 -25.61
C PHE A 368 9.46 -9.98 -26.98
N TYR A 369 9.57 -11.10 -27.69
CA TYR A 369 10.20 -11.20 -29.02
C TYR A 369 9.35 -11.95 -30.03
#